data_AF-A0A5M9K1S4-F1
#
_entry.id   AF-A0A5M9K1S4-F1
#
_cell.length_a   1.000
_cell.length_b   1.000
_cell.length_c   1.000
_cell.angle_alpha   90.00
_cell.angle_beta   90.00
_cell.angle_gamma   90.00
#
_symmetry.space_group_name_H-M   'P 1'
#
loop_
_entity.id
_entity.type
_entity.pdbx_description
1 polymer ?
#
loop_
_entity_poly.entity_id
_entity_poly.type
_entity_poly.pdbx_seq_one_letter_code
_entity_poly.pdbx_strand_id
1 'polypeptide(L)'
;MQTQSTCYLLPGSSQSASSLSTLGATSQPSGKPSVDSNLTDASSGPLGQIDAGHPDKPKDKFSKLQRRVVVSLIAVTALFSPLSAFVYCPSMDHIAQQLQVNMELMNFTMAVYMLASGIGAAISFGLADRVGRRPVYLFAMSTYLFTNMFLGIQRNFIAMLILRMLQSIGSSVCALMGPTIIAEIATRTQRSKYHAIIAVGPALCPSLGPVIGSIIAHQLVRMVDHDYEIVSRIHNFPPNIPPPELVKYPIEKARLRGMHIMVAMSALGVTVYGWSLERKWHVSVPLVCEFFVGTFMNFIFSICSLLIMDITPGASFTALAALVMIRSSFAGAGLAVIEILLKNLGIGWTFSIFAGACAACMGLVWMEMRWGLQWREQQEKDKQAQKAETELEANPELESHCDANESAGVIIAS
;
A
#
# COMPACT_ATOMS: atom_id res chain seq x y z
N MET A 1 -12.49 44.17 -24.88
CA MET A 1 -12.43 45.58 -24.44
C MET A 1 -12.11 45.53 -22.94
N GLN A 2 -10.86 45.64 -22.48
CA GLN A 2 -10.10 46.90 -22.24
C GLN A 2 -11.03 47.96 -21.61
N THR A 3 -10.78 48.53 -20.43
CA THR A 3 -9.54 49.15 -19.88
C THR A 3 -9.79 49.45 -18.38
N GLN A 4 -8.89 49.08 -17.45
CA GLN A 4 -7.85 49.90 -16.77
C GLN A 4 -8.26 50.78 -15.57
N SER A 5 -7.52 50.57 -14.45
CA SER A 5 -6.77 51.55 -13.62
C SER A 5 -7.06 51.50 -12.11
N THR A 6 -6.16 51.70 -11.12
CA THR A 6 -4.68 51.64 -10.90
C THR A 6 -4.45 51.99 -9.41
N CYS A 7 -3.43 51.40 -8.72
CA CYS A 7 -2.42 52.03 -7.81
C CYS A 7 -1.82 50.99 -6.83
N TYR A 8 -0.56 50.53 -6.95
CA TYR A 8 0.76 51.17 -6.64
C TYR A 8 1.12 51.10 -5.12
N LEU A 9 2.33 50.77 -4.61
CA LEU A 9 3.72 50.79 -5.11
C LEU A 9 4.66 49.91 -4.23
N LEU A 10 5.69 49.33 -4.87
CA LEU A 10 7.03 49.02 -4.31
C LEU A 10 8.02 50.07 -4.86
N PRO A 11 9.17 50.29 -4.22
CA PRO A 11 10.46 50.33 -4.95
C PRO A 11 11.54 49.52 -4.17
N GLY A 12 12.55 48.86 -4.73
CA GLY A 12 13.43 49.08 -5.90
C GLY A 12 14.88 48.95 -5.38
N SER A 13 15.60 47.84 -5.58
CA SER A 13 16.52 47.49 -6.69
C SER A 13 17.85 48.28 -6.77
N SER A 14 18.99 47.58 -6.69
CA SER A 14 20.22 47.74 -7.54
C SER A 14 21.27 46.68 -7.13
N GLN A 15 21.56 45.67 -7.96
CA GLN A 15 22.73 45.54 -8.87
C GLN A 15 24.08 45.36 -8.15
N SER A 16 24.65 44.14 -8.09
CA SER A 16 25.55 43.46 -9.07
C SER A 16 27.04 43.77 -8.87
N ALA A 17 27.86 42.76 -8.54
CA ALA A 17 29.26 42.65 -9.00
C ALA A 17 29.86 41.29 -8.60
N SER A 18 30.49 40.64 -9.57
CA SER A 18 31.32 39.45 -9.52
C SER A 18 32.79 39.79 -9.24
N SER A 19 33.53 38.94 -8.51
CA SER A 19 34.97 38.71 -8.77
C SER A 19 35.54 37.50 -8.00
N LEU A 20 36.38 36.76 -8.73
CA LEU A 20 37.21 35.60 -8.38
C LEU A 20 38.52 36.04 -7.67
N SER A 21 39.30 35.06 -7.18
CA SER A 21 40.75 35.10 -6.82
C SER A 21 41.11 35.71 -5.44
N THR A 22 42.10 35.29 -4.63
CA THR A 22 43.16 34.26 -4.65
C THR A 22 43.98 34.35 -3.33
N LEU A 23 44.55 33.22 -2.85
CA LEU A 23 45.75 33.01 -1.98
C LEU A 23 45.88 33.66 -0.58
N GLY A 24 46.33 32.83 0.40
CA GLY A 24 47.48 33.20 1.26
C GLY A 24 47.43 32.98 2.77
N ALA A 25 48.15 31.93 3.23
CA ALA A 25 49.05 31.87 4.40
C ALA A 25 48.55 31.80 5.88
N THR A 26 48.66 30.58 6.43
CA THR A 26 49.51 30.12 7.57
C THR A 26 49.72 30.97 8.84
N SER A 27 49.37 30.42 10.02
CA SER A 27 50.27 30.22 11.18
C SER A 27 49.61 29.42 12.33
N GLN A 28 50.30 28.38 12.83
CA GLN A 28 50.04 27.60 14.06
C GLN A 28 50.93 28.14 15.24
N PRO A 29 51.19 27.40 16.36
CA PRO A 29 50.38 27.22 17.59
C PRO A 29 51.21 27.48 18.89
N SER A 30 50.60 27.38 20.09
CA SER A 30 51.30 27.19 21.39
C SER A 30 50.26 26.87 22.49
N GLY A 31 50.35 25.96 23.46
CA GLY A 31 51.38 25.00 23.90
C GLY A 31 51.26 24.71 25.42
N LYS A 32 50.63 23.56 25.81
CA LYS A 32 50.86 22.63 26.97
C LYS A 32 50.93 23.17 28.45
N PRO A 33 51.01 22.33 29.53
CA PRO A 33 50.93 20.85 29.68
C PRO A 33 50.01 20.32 30.82
N SER A 34 49.94 18.99 30.88
CA SER A 34 49.32 18.01 31.80
C SER A 34 49.99 17.83 33.17
N VAL A 35 49.22 17.38 34.19
CA VAL A 35 49.71 16.61 35.37
C VAL A 35 48.65 15.56 35.78
N ASP A 36 49.10 14.31 35.96
CA ASP A 36 48.37 13.15 36.48
C ASP A 36 48.40 13.06 38.01
N SER A 37 47.36 12.49 38.64
CA SER A 37 47.52 11.67 39.85
C SER A 37 46.27 10.82 40.16
N ASN A 38 46.55 9.62 40.67
CA ASN A 38 45.66 8.47 40.89
C ASN A 38 44.92 8.48 42.26
N LEU A 39 43.86 7.65 42.31
CA LEU A 39 43.35 6.81 43.42
C LEU A 39 42.32 7.36 44.45
N THR A 40 41.28 6.52 44.61
CA THR A 40 40.38 6.26 45.76
C THR A 40 39.40 7.34 46.21
N ASP A 41 38.09 7.11 46.02
CA ASP A 41 37.21 6.70 47.13
C ASP A 41 35.80 6.32 46.68
N ALA A 42 35.25 5.32 47.37
CA ALA A 42 33.91 4.82 47.21
C ALA A 42 32.92 5.56 48.12
N SER A 43 31.67 5.61 47.66
CA SER A 43 30.41 5.82 48.40
C SER A 43 29.86 7.26 48.56
N SER A 44 28.52 7.30 48.55
CA SER A 44 27.57 8.40 48.78
C SER A 44 27.21 9.30 47.60
N GLY A 45 26.22 8.86 46.81
CA GLY A 45 25.45 9.73 45.91
C GLY A 45 24.24 10.35 46.63
N PRO A 46 23.89 11.62 46.35
CA PRO A 46 22.54 12.12 46.57
C PRO A 46 21.76 12.17 45.24
N LEU A 47 20.50 11.75 45.34
CA LEU A 47 19.46 11.90 44.32
C LEU A 47 19.33 13.35 43.82
N GLY A 48 19.23 13.53 42.49
CA GLY A 48 18.58 14.71 41.91
C GLY A 48 19.19 15.25 40.62
N GLN A 49 18.82 14.67 39.47
CA GLN A 49 18.30 15.40 38.30
C GLN A 49 17.96 14.42 37.18
N ILE A 50 16.68 14.12 37.03
CA ILE A 50 16.15 13.51 35.81
C ILE A 50 16.07 14.66 34.81
N ASP A 51 17.06 14.75 33.94
CA ASP A 51 16.94 15.54 32.71
C ASP A 51 15.73 15.00 31.95
N ALA A 52 14.66 15.80 31.89
CA ALA A 52 13.52 15.57 31.02
C ALA A 52 13.99 15.75 29.56
N GLY A 53 14.67 14.72 29.04
CA GLY A 53 15.05 14.61 27.66
C GLY A 53 13.81 14.73 26.78
N HIS A 54 13.84 15.69 25.87
CA HIS A 54 12.93 15.72 24.73
C HIS A 54 12.88 14.31 24.12
N PRO A 55 11.69 13.77 23.76
CA PRO A 55 11.62 12.49 23.09
C PRO A 55 12.36 12.62 21.76
N ASP A 56 13.54 11.99 21.70
CA ASP A 56 14.39 11.95 20.52
C ASP A 56 13.53 11.51 19.34
N LYS A 57 13.36 12.40 18.36
CA LYS A 57 12.77 12.05 17.07
C LYS A 57 13.57 10.86 16.54
N PRO A 58 12.95 9.70 16.26
CA PRO A 58 13.68 8.56 15.73
C PRO A 58 14.40 9.03 14.46
N LYS A 59 15.74 9.02 14.48
CA LYS A 59 16.57 9.45 13.35
C LYS A 59 16.19 8.60 12.14
N ASP A 60 15.63 9.24 11.13
CA ASP A 60 15.30 8.63 9.84
C ASP A 60 16.57 7.96 9.30
N LYS A 61 16.58 6.62 9.22
CA LYS A 61 17.75 5.84 8.75
C LYS A 61 18.13 6.11 7.28
N PHE A 62 17.26 6.79 6.52
CA PHE A 62 17.42 7.05 5.08
C PHE A 62 17.46 8.54 4.77
N SER A 63 18.33 8.93 3.84
CA SER A 63 18.32 10.29 3.28
C SER A 63 17.07 10.53 2.45
N LYS A 64 16.55 11.77 2.46
CA LYS A 64 15.37 12.17 1.66
C LYS A 64 15.54 11.86 0.17
N LEU A 65 16.76 11.97 -0.36
CA LEU A 65 17.06 11.66 -1.76
C LEU A 65 16.98 10.15 -2.03
N GLN A 66 17.56 9.33 -1.16
CA GLN A 66 17.51 7.86 -1.27
C GLN A 66 16.07 7.36 -1.26
N ARG A 67 15.24 7.87 -0.33
CA ARG A 67 13.81 7.52 -0.25
C ARG A 67 13.05 7.88 -1.53
N ARG A 68 13.28 9.07 -2.09
CA ARG A 68 12.64 9.50 -3.35
C ARG A 68 13.06 8.63 -4.53
N VAL A 69 14.35 8.27 -4.64
CA VAL A 69 14.85 7.39 -5.71
C VAL A 69 14.20 6.01 -5.63
N VAL A 70 14.17 5.40 -4.44
CA VAL A 70 13.55 4.09 -4.23
C VAL A 70 12.06 4.11 -4.61
N VAL A 71 11.32 5.10 -4.12
CA VAL A 71 9.87 5.23 -4.44
C VAL A 71 9.65 5.42 -5.94
N SER A 72 10.50 6.20 -6.60
CA SER A 72 10.38 6.43 -8.06
C SER A 72 10.67 5.16 -8.87
N LEU A 73 11.70 4.39 -8.50
CA LEU A 73 12.02 3.12 -9.16
C LEU A 73 10.88 2.10 -9.01
N ILE A 74 10.29 2.03 -7.81
CA ILE A 74 9.16 1.15 -7.55
C ILE A 74 7.95 1.58 -8.39
N ALA A 75 7.65 2.88 -8.47
CA ALA A 75 6.57 3.39 -9.30
C ALA A 75 6.76 3.02 -10.79
N VAL A 76 7.98 3.15 -11.32
CA VAL A 76 8.29 2.75 -12.71
C VAL A 76 8.13 1.24 -12.91
N THR A 77 8.58 0.43 -11.97
CA THR A 77 8.46 -1.04 -12.13
C THR A 77 7.00 -1.50 -11.99
N ALA A 78 6.22 -0.86 -11.11
CA ALA A 78 4.82 -1.17 -10.91
C ALA A 78 3.97 -0.94 -12.18
N LEU A 79 4.45 -0.11 -13.12
CA LEU A 79 3.83 0.09 -14.44
C LEU A 79 3.83 -1.18 -15.31
N PHE A 80 4.83 -2.06 -15.17
CA PHE A 80 4.94 -3.24 -16.04
C PHE A 80 3.83 -4.26 -15.84
N SER A 81 3.27 -4.34 -14.62
CA SER A 81 2.18 -5.28 -14.31
C SER A 81 0.91 -4.99 -15.11
N PRO A 82 0.29 -3.79 -15.06
CA PRO A 82 -0.85 -3.47 -15.91
C PRO A 82 -0.48 -3.46 -17.39
N LEU A 83 0.75 -3.08 -17.76
CA LEU A 83 1.19 -3.04 -19.16
C LEU A 83 1.09 -4.40 -19.85
N SER A 84 1.44 -5.48 -19.15
CA SER A 84 1.28 -6.83 -19.67
C SER A 84 -0.16 -7.19 -20.01
N ALA A 85 -1.11 -6.75 -19.19
CA ALA A 85 -2.52 -7.01 -19.41
C ALA A 85 -3.09 -6.16 -20.56
N PHE A 86 -2.74 -4.86 -20.59
CA PHE A 86 -3.22 -3.91 -21.60
C PHE A 86 -2.68 -4.20 -23.01
N VAL A 87 -1.45 -4.68 -23.14
CA VAL A 87 -0.90 -5.07 -24.46
C VAL A 87 -1.54 -6.37 -24.95
N TYR A 88 -1.90 -7.26 -24.02
CA TYR A 88 -2.43 -8.57 -24.40
C TYR A 88 -3.88 -8.53 -24.88
N CYS A 89 -4.75 -7.80 -24.19
CA CYS A 89 -6.18 -7.77 -24.51
C CYS A 89 -6.50 -7.46 -25.99
N PRO A 90 -5.96 -6.40 -26.63
CA PRO A 90 -6.25 -6.12 -28.04
C PRO A 90 -5.56 -7.09 -29.01
N SER A 91 -4.48 -7.76 -28.58
CA SER A 91 -3.78 -8.75 -29.40
C SER A 91 -4.37 -10.16 -29.27
N MET A 92 -5.27 -10.36 -28.31
CA MET A 92 -5.81 -11.67 -27.97
C MET A 92 -6.51 -12.33 -29.17
N ASP A 93 -7.30 -11.56 -29.93
CA ASP A 93 -8.02 -12.08 -31.10
C ASP A 93 -7.05 -12.55 -32.20
N HIS A 94 -6.00 -11.78 -32.43
CA HIS A 94 -4.98 -12.12 -33.41
C HIS A 94 -4.21 -13.38 -33.00
N ILE A 95 -3.86 -13.48 -31.73
CA ILE A 95 -3.18 -14.65 -31.17
C ILE A 95 -4.09 -15.89 -31.24
N ALA A 96 -5.38 -15.73 -30.96
CA ALA A 96 -6.37 -16.81 -31.05
C ALA A 96 -6.45 -17.38 -32.46
N GLN A 97 -6.50 -16.50 -33.47
CA GLN A 97 -6.52 -16.89 -34.88
C GLN A 97 -5.23 -17.59 -35.31
N GLN A 98 -4.07 -17.10 -34.89
CA GLN A 98 -2.77 -17.70 -35.22
C GLN A 98 -2.56 -19.08 -34.59
N LEU A 99 -3.05 -19.29 -33.36
CA LEU A 99 -2.98 -20.57 -32.66
C LEU A 99 -4.16 -21.50 -32.99
N GLN A 100 -5.15 -21.03 -33.76
CA GLN A 100 -6.40 -21.73 -34.06
C GLN A 100 -7.14 -22.22 -32.81
N VAL A 101 -7.23 -21.37 -31.78
CA VAL A 101 -7.91 -21.66 -30.51
C VAL A 101 -9.13 -20.77 -30.30
N ASN A 102 -10.10 -21.25 -29.53
CA ASN A 102 -11.32 -20.51 -29.20
C ASN A 102 -11.02 -19.35 -28.23
N MET A 103 -11.85 -18.30 -28.26
CA MET A 103 -11.73 -17.17 -27.31
C MET A 103 -11.91 -17.60 -25.85
N GLU A 104 -12.70 -18.64 -25.60
CA GLU A 104 -12.85 -19.22 -24.26
C GLU A 104 -11.52 -19.73 -23.69
N LEU A 105 -10.68 -20.37 -24.52
CA LEU A 105 -9.35 -20.80 -24.10
C LEU A 105 -8.42 -19.60 -23.85
N MET A 106 -8.58 -18.52 -24.62
CA MET A 106 -7.79 -17.30 -24.44
C MET A 106 -8.15 -16.57 -23.15
N ASN A 107 -9.43 -16.41 -22.86
CA ASN A 107 -9.93 -15.87 -21.59
C ASN A 107 -9.55 -16.77 -20.40
N PHE A 108 -9.58 -18.09 -20.59
CA PHE A 108 -9.07 -19.04 -19.60
C PHE A 108 -7.58 -18.78 -19.28
N THR A 109 -6.76 -18.40 -20.26
CA THR A 109 -5.35 -18.04 -19.97
C THR A 109 -5.23 -16.83 -19.04
N MET A 110 -6.15 -15.86 -19.12
CA MET A 110 -6.19 -14.71 -18.21
C MET A 110 -6.64 -15.12 -16.81
N ALA A 111 -7.60 -16.04 -16.71
CA ALA A 111 -8.05 -16.56 -15.41
C ALA A 111 -6.91 -17.30 -14.70
N VAL A 112 -6.20 -18.17 -15.43
CA VAL A 112 -5.03 -18.89 -14.91
C VAL A 112 -3.87 -17.95 -14.60
N TYR A 113 -3.63 -16.93 -15.42
CA TYR A 113 -2.65 -15.87 -15.14
C TYR A 113 -2.96 -15.16 -13.80
N MET A 114 -4.23 -14.82 -13.55
CA MET A 114 -4.62 -14.19 -12.30
C MET A 114 -4.44 -15.14 -11.11
N LEU A 115 -4.84 -16.40 -11.22
CA LEU A 115 -4.63 -17.39 -10.15
C LEU A 115 -3.14 -17.59 -9.84
N ALA A 116 -2.31 -17.76 -10.86
CA ALA A 116 -0.87 -17.90 -10.73
C ALA A 116 -0.22 -16.66 -10.08
N SER A 117 -0.73 -15.46 -10.38
CA SER A 117 -0.23 -14.23 -9.77
C SER A 117 -0.41 -14.20 -8.24
N GLY A 118 -1.50 -14.77 -7.73
CA GLY A 118 -1.81 -14.84 -6.31
C GLY A 118 -0.90 -15.81 -5.56
N ILE A 119 -0.75 -17.02 -6.09
CA ILE A 119 0.14 -18.06 -5.56
C ILE A 119 1.60 -17.58 -5.61
N GLY A 120 2.02 -17.05 -6.76
CA GLY A 120 3.37 -16.54 -6.97
C GLY A 120 3.74 -15.39 -6.04
N ALA A 121 2.80 -14.47 -5.82
CA ALA A 121 3.00 -13.39 -4.85
C ALA A 121 3.14 -13.94 -3.43
N ALA A 122 2.28 -14.86 -2.99
CA ALA A 122 2.37 -15.45 -1.65
C ALA A 122 3.72 -16.11 -1.37
N ILE A 123 4.21 -16.90 -2.33
CA ILE A 123 5.55 -17.53 -2.25
C ILE A 123 6.64 -16.46 -2.20
N SER A 124 6.56 -15.44 -3.07
CA SER A 124 7.58 -14.40 -3.16
C SER A 124 7.65 -13.53 -1.92
N PHE A 125 6.50 -13.21 -1.31
CA PHE A 125 6.45 -12.46 -0.05
C PHE A 125 7.10 -13.24 1.09
N GLY A 126 6.78 -14.54 1.24
CA GLY A 126 7.41 -15.40 2.24
C GLY A 126 8.91 -15.60 2.00
N LEU A 127 9.34 -15.69 0.73
CA LEU A 127 10.77 -15.76 0.38
C LEU A 127 11.49 -14.45 0.72
N ALA A 128 10.82 -13.33 0.50
CA ALA A 128 11.37 -12.00 0.75
C ALA A 128 11.55 -11.71 2.24
N ASP A 129 10.83 -12.42 3.13
CA ASP A 129 11.05 -12.37 4.58
C ASP A 129 12.36 -13.07 5.00
N ARG A 130 12.79 -14.10 4.25
CA ARG A 130 14.00 -14.90 4.56
C ARG A 130 15.26 -14.39 3.87
N VAL A 131 15.15 -14.08 2.58
CA VAL A 131 16.28 -13.71 1.71
C VAL A 131 16.45 -12.18 1.60
N GLY A 132 15.45 -11.43 2.06
CA GLY A 132 15.39 -9.98 1.93
C GLY A 132 14.71 -9.51 0.64
N ARG A 133 14.25 -8.25 0.62
CA ARG A 133 13.41 -7.69 -0.44
C ARG A 133 14.12 -7.50 -1.77
N ARG A 134 15.33 -6.94 -1.74
CA ARG A 134 16.10 -6.58 -2.95
C ARG A 134 16.36 -7.76 -3.89
N PRO A 135 16.89 -8.92 -3.44
CA PRO A 135 17.13 -10.06 -4.33
C PRO A 135 15.84 -10.65 -4.89
N VAL A 136 14.76 -10.74 -4.09
CA VAL A 136 13.46 -11.23 -4.58
C VAL A 136 12.88 -10.30 -5.65
N TYR A 137 12.98 -8.99 -5.44
CA TYR A 137 12.53 -8.00 -6.42
C TYR A 137 13.31 -8.11 -7.75
N LEU A 138 14.64 -8.24 -7.68
CA LEU A 138 15.48 -8.39 -8.87
C LEU A 138 15.21 -9.71 -9.60
N PHE A 139 15.04 -10.81 -8.87
CA PHE A 139 14.70 -12.11 -9.46
C PHE A 139 13.33 -12.08 -10.16
N ALA A 140 12.33 -11.46 -9.53
CA ALA A 140 11.01 -11.30 -10.12
C ALA A 140 11.06 -10.46 -11.42
N MET A 141 11.82 -9.37 -11.42
CA MET A 141 11.98 -8.52 -12.60
C MET A 141 12.73 -9.25 -13.73
N SER A 142 13.80 -9.98 -13.42
CA SER A 142 14.53 -10.81 -14.40
C SER A 142 13.64 -11.91 -14.99
N THR A 143 12.86 -12.59 -14.14
CA THR A 143 11.89 -13.59 -14.58
C THR A 143 10.87 -12.96 -15.53
N TYR A 144 10.33 -11.79 -15.17
CA TYR A 144 9.40 -11.06 -16.03
C TYR A 144 10.00 -10.72 -17.41
N LEU A 145 11.23 -10.19 -17.45
CA LEU A 145 11.90 -9.86 -18.72
C LEU A 145 12.14 -11.11 -19.59
N PHE A 146 12.66 -12.17 -18.98
CA PHE A 146 12.91 -13.43 -19.67
C PHE A 146 11.62 -13.99 -20.25
N THR A 147 10.56 -14.07 -19.43
CA THR A 147 9.28 -14.62 -19.88
C THR A 147 8.65 -13.80 -21.00
N ASN A 148 8.72 -12.47 -20.97
CA ASN A 148 8.23 -11.62 -22.06
C ASN A 148 8.97 -11.89 -23.38
N MET A 149 10.29 -12.07 -23.34
CA MET A 149 11.08 -12.41 -24.53
C MET A 149 10.66 -13.75 -25.13
N PHE A 150 10.47 -14.77 -24.30
CA PHE A 150 10.06 -16.10 -24.75
C PHE A 150 8.61 -16.12 -25.25
N LEU A 151 7.72 -15.32 -24.65
CA LEU A 151 6.31 -15.23 -25.07
C LEU A 151 6.18 -14.80 -26.53
N GLY A 152 7.03 -13.88 -26.98
CA GLY A 152 7.03 -13.39 -28.37
C GLY A 152 7.47 -14.42 -29.41
N ILE A 153 8.12 -15.52 -29.00
CA ILE A 153 8.65 -16.55 -29.89
C ILE A 153 7.71 -17.78 -29.95
N GLN A 154 6.82 -17.95 -28.96
CA GLN A 154 6.00 -19.16 -28.86
C GLN A 154 4.95 -19.28 -29.97
N ARG A 155 4.80 -20.51 -30.49
CA ARG A 155 3.76 -20.90 -31.46
C ARG A 155 2.86 -22.03 -30.95
N ASN A 156 2.98 -22.38 -29.67
CA ASN A 156 2.21 -23.44 -29.04
C ASN A 156 1.40 -22.85 -27.87
N PHE A 157 0.11 -23.16 -27.83
CA PHE A 157 -0.82 -22.68 -26.81
C PHE A 157 -0.40 -23.06 -25.38
N ILE A 158 0.04 -24.31 -25.17
CA ILE A 158 0.45 -24.79 -23.83
C ILE A 158 1.74 -24.10 -23.37
N ALA A 159 2.70 -23.92 -24.28
CA ALA A 159 3.93 -23.19 -23.97
C ALA A 159 3.63 -21.73 -23.61
N MET A 160 2.71 -21.09 -24.36
CA MET A 160 2.24 -19.75 -24.07
C MET A 160 1.55 -19.67 -22.69
N LEU A 161 0.69 -20.64 -22.35
CA LEU A 161 0.00 -20.70 -21.07
C LEU A 161 0.98 -20.83 -19.89
N ILE A 162 1.98 -21.71 -20.00
CA ILE A 162 2.99 -21.91 -18.95
C ILE A 162 3.82 -20.65 -18.76
N LEU A 163 4.28 -20.03 -19.85
CA LEU A 163 5.01 -18.76 -19.77
C LEU A 163 4.12 -17.65 -19.22
N ARG A 164 2.83 -17.60 -19.57
CA ARG A 164 1.86 -16.67 -18.98
C ARG A 164 1.78 -16.82 -17.46
N MET A 165 1.72 -18.05 -16.95
CA MET A 165 1.77 -18.30 -15.51
C MET A 165 3.06 -17.78 -14.89
N LEU A 166 4.21 -18.07 -15.49
CA LEU A 166 5.52 -17.60 -14.99
C LEU A 166 5.64 -16.05 -15.02
N GLN A 167 5.12 -15.42 -16.06
CA GLN A 167 5.08 -13.96 -16.23
C GLN A 167 4.28 -13.30 -15.10
N SER A 168 3.17 -13.92 -14.71
CA SER A 168 2.28 -13.41 -13.67
C SER A 168 2.99 -13.28 -12.33
N ILE A 169 3.85 -14.24 -11.97
CA ILE A 169 4.62 -14.28 -10.72
C ILE A 169 5.57 -13.08 -10.66
N GLY A 170 6.35 -12.86 -11.73
CA GLY A 170 7.28 -11.72 -11.79
C GLY A 170 6.56 -10.37 -11.74
N SER A 171 5.45 -10.26 -12.48
CA SER A 171 4.67 -9.03 -12.56
C SER A 171 3.96 -8.66 -11.25
N SER A 172 3.46 -9.64 -10.49
CA SER A 172 2.71 -9.39 -9.25
C SER A 172 3.63 -8.86 -8.15
N VAL A 173 4.83 -9.41 -8.03
CA VAL A 173 5.85 -8.93 -7.08
C VAL A 173 6.23 -7.47 -7.34
N CYS A 174 6.40 -7.10 -8.61
CA CYS A 174 6.73 -5.72 -9.00
C CYS A 174 5.63 -4.72 -8.61
N ALA A 175 4.35 -5.11 -8.72
CA ALA A 175 3.22 -4.25 -8.38
C ALA A 175 2.99 -4.15 -6.85
N LEU A 176 3.19 -5.25 -6.13
CA LEU A 176 2.68 -5.40 -4.77
C LEU A 176 3.74 -5.23 -3.69
N MET A 177 5.01 -5.49 -4.01
CA MET A 177 6.09 -5.33 -3.03
C MET A 177 6.39 -3.85 -2.73
N GLY A 178 6.00 -2.94 -3.63
CA GLY A 178 6.20 -1.50 -3.45
C GLY A 178 5.57 -0.90 -2.19
N PRO A 179 4.24 -1.05 -2.00
CA PRO A 179 3.57 -0.66 -0.76
C PRO A 179 4.28 -1.20 0.49
N THR A 180 4.77 -2.45 0.43
CA THR A 180 5.39 -3.13 1.58
C THR A 180 6.73 -2.51 1.97
N ILE A 181 7.53 -2.13 0.98
CA ILE A 181 8.79 -1.41 1.19
C ILE A 181 8.53 -0.02 1.78
N ILE A 182 7.43 0.65 1.39
CA ILE A 182 7.04 1.93 1.99
C ILE A 182 6.76 1.79 3.50
N ALA A 183 6.10 0.72 3.94
CA ALA A 183 5.88 0.48 5.37
C ALA A 183 7.17 0.44 6.17
N GLU A 184 8.25 -0.09 5.60
CA GLU A 184 9.54 -0.21 6.27
C GLU A 184 10.32 1.11 6.30
N ILE A 185 10.20 1.95 5.26
CA ILE A 185 11.04 3.15 5.10
C ILE A 185 10.35 4.47 5.49
N ALA A 186 9.02 4.51 5.53
CA ALA A 186 8.24 5.73 5.75
C ALA A 186 7.43 5.68 7.04
N THR A 187 7.36 6.80 7.74
CA THR A 187 6.47 6.98 8.89
C THR A 187 4.99 6.92 8.45
N ARG A 188 4.11 6.43 9.32
CA ARG A 188 2.68 6.22 9.01
C ARG A 188 1.97 7.45 8.43
N THR A 189 2.32 8.65 8.89
CA THR A 189 1.78 9.93 8.38
C THR A 189 2.24 10.27 6.96
N GLN A 190 3.43 9.82 6.55
CA GLN A 190 3.98 10.05 5.20
C GLN A 190 3.68 8.90 4.23
N ARG A 191 3.26 7.75 4.77
CA ARG A 191 3.03 6.52 4.03
C ARG A 191 1.94 6.65 2.97
N SER A 192 0.86 7.39 3.24
CA SER A 192 -0.17 7.70 2.23
C SER A 192 0.40 8.47 1.04
N LYS A 193 1.24 9.48 1.30
CA LYS A 193 1.87 10.32 0.26
C LYS A 193 2.78 9.50 -0.65
N TYR A 194 3.65 8.67 -0.08
CA TYR A 194 4.53 7.82 -0.88
C TYR A 194 3.77 6.74 -1.64
N HIS A 195 2.73 6.17 -1.02
CA HIS A 195 1.90 5.18 -1.68
C HIS A 195 1.14 5.77 -2.86
N ALA A 196 0.66 7.01 -2.74
CA ALA A 196 0.04 7.73 -3.84
C ALA A 196 1.00 7.89 -5.03
N ILE A 197 2.29 8.18 -4.78
CA ILE A 197 3.31 8.27 -5.84
C ILE A 197 3.52 6.92 -6.52
N ILE A 198 3.57 5.81 -5.76
CA ILE A 198 3.66 4.47 -6.35
C ILE A 198 2.43 4.17 -7.22
N ALA A 199 1.24 4.54 -6.76
CA ALA A 199 0.00 4.29 -7.49
C ALA A 199 -0.09 5.05 -8.84
N VAL A 200 0.70 6.12 -9.02
CA VAL A 200 0.82 6.81 -10.32
C VAL A 200 1.35 5.86 -11.39
N GLY A 201 2.32 4.99 -11.09
CA GLY A 201 2.93 4.10 -12.07
C GLY A 201 1.92 3.20 -12.80
N PRO A 202 1.15 2.37 -12.08
CA PRO A 202 0.07 1.58 -12.66
C PRO A 202 -1.01 2.41 -13.37
N ALA A 203 -1.33 3.59 -12.82
CA ALA A 203 -2.34 4.48 -13.38
C ALA A 203 -1.92 5.10 -14.73
N LEU A 204 -0.62 5.26 -14.98
CA LEU A 204 -0.07 5.81 -16.23
C LEU A 204 -0.17 4.84 -17.42
N CYS A 205 -0.41 3.55 -17.18
CA CYS A 205 -0.34 2.53 -18.22
C CYS A 205 -1.44 2.64 -19.31
N PRO A 206 -2.72 2.89 -19.00
CA PRO A 206 -3.75 3.10 -20.04
C PRO A 206 -3.83 4.53 -20.59
N SER A 207 -2.91 5.44 -20.22
CA SER A 207 -3.22 6.87 -20.28
C SER A 207 -2.91 7.57 -21.61
N LEU A 208 -3.94 7.66 -22.45
CA LEU A 208 -4.31 8.92 -23.11
C LEU A 208 -5.13 9.86 -22.18
N GLY A 209 -5.46 9.48 -20.93
CA GLY A 209 -6.21 10.30 -19.95
C GLY A 209 -5.46 11.04 -18.80
N PRO A 210 -4.13 11.25 -18.77
CA PRO A 210 -3.42 11.49 -17.50
C PRO A 210 -3.52 12.90 -16.87
N VAL A 211 -4.16 13.91 -17.47
CA VAL A 211 -4.31 15.21 -16.78
C VAL A 211 -5.48 15.17 -15.79
N ILE A 212 -6.62 14.63 -16.20
CA ILE A 212 -7.83 14.59 -15.38
C ILE A 212 -7.71 13.55 -14.26
N GLY A 213 -7.16 12.37 -14.57
CA GLY A 213 -6.97 11.30 -13.58
C GLY A 213 -5.99 11.68 -12.47
N SER A 214 -4.92 12.42 -12.79
CA SER A 214 -3.96 12.89 -11.78
C SER A 214 -4.56 13.97 -10.86
N ILE A 215 -5.34 14.89 -11.41
CA ILE A 215 -6.05 15.92 -10.62
C ILE A 215 -7.08 15.26 -9.69
N ILE A 216 -7.88 14.32 -10.20
CA ILE A 216 -8.83 13.55 -9.39
C ILE A 216 -8.08 12.78 -8.31
N ALA A 217 -6.99 12.10 -8.66
CA ALA A 217 -6.19 11.34 -7.70
C ALA A 217 -5.70 12.21 -6.54
N HIS A 218 -5.21 13.42 -6.83
CA HIS A 218 -4.77 14.36 -5.82
C HIS A 218 -5.93 14.88 -4.94
N GLN A 219 -7.12 15.10 -5.52
CA GLN A 219 -8.32 15.46 -4.75
C GLN A 219 -8.80 14.32 -3.85
N LEU A 220 -8.78 13.08 -4.33
CA LEU A 220 -9.16 11.90 -3.55
C LEU A 220 -8.20 11.66 -2.37
N VAL A 221 -6.89 11.85 -2.58
CA VAL A 221 -5.91 11.80 -1.48
C VAL A 221 -6.19 12.87 -0.42
N ARG A 222 -6.52 14.11 -0.84
CA ARG A 222 -6.92 15.17 0.10
C ARG A 222 -8.18 14.80 0.88
N MET A 223 -9.15 14.10 0.27
CA MET A 223 -10.32 13.62 1.02
C MET A 223 -9.94 12.61 2.10
N VAL A 224 -9.03 11.68 1.81
CA VAL A 224 -8.54 10.71 2.81
C VAL A 224 -7.75 11.40 3.93
N ASP A 225 -6.91 12.37 3.61
CA ASP A 225 -6.19 13.16 4.61
C ASP A 225 -7.17 13.99 5.47
N HIS A 226 -8.22 14.54 4.87
CA HIS A 226 -9.26 15.28 5.57
C HIS A 226 -10.13 14.38 6.47
N ASP A 227 -10.46 13.18 6.00
CA ASP A 227 -11.14 12.15 6.78
C ASP A 227 -10.31 11.79 8.02
N TYR A 228 -8.99 11.65 7.85
CA TYR A 228 -8.06 11.42 8.94
C TYR A 228 -8.03 12.57 9.95
N GLU A 229 -7.99 13.83 9.49
CA GLU A 229 -8.02 15.01 10.37
C GLU A 229 -9.33 15.10 11.18
N ILE A 230 -10.47 14.78 10.57
CA ILE A 230 -11.76 14.83 11.27
C ILE A 230 -11.83 13.76 12.36
N VAL A 231 -11.37 12.54 12.09
CA VAL A 231 -11.37 11.47 13.10
C VAL A 231 -10.38 11.78 14.23
N SER A 232 -9.22 12.38 13.92
CA SER A 232 -8.26 12.84 14.93
C SER A 232 -8.84 13.92 15.84
N ARG A 233 -9.62 14.87 15.30
CA ARG A 233 -10.31 15.90 16.10
C ARG A 233 -11.41 15.34 17.00
N ILE A 234 -12.23 14.42 16.49
CA ILE A 234 -13.33 13.81 17.26
C ILE A 234 -12.81 13.06 18.48
N HIS A 235 -11.65 12.41 18.35
CA HIS A 235 -11.05 11.60 19.40
C HIS A 235 -9.91 12.31 20.18
N ASN A 236 -9.70 13.62 19.97
CA ASN A 236 -8.70 14.44 20.66
C ASN A 236 -7.25 13.90 20.62
N PHE A 237 -6.83 13.32 19.49
CA PHE A 237 -5.45 12.84 19.32
C PHE A 237 -4.55 13.90 18.67
N PRO A 238 -3.29 14.09 19.11
CA PRO A 238 -2.35 15.00 18.47
C PRO A 238 -1.98 14.52 17.04
N PRO A 239 -1.60 15.42 16.12
CA PRO A 239 -1.28 15.08 14.72
C PRO A 239 -0.08 14.12 14.54
N ASN A 240 0.69 13.88 15.60
CA ASN A 240 1.80 12.94 15.63
C ASN A 240 1.67 12.03 16.87
N ILE A 241 0.85 11.00 16.73
CA ILE A 241 0.50 10.09 17.82
C ILE A 241 1.70 9.16 18.10
N PRO A 242 2.19 9.07 19.35
CA PRO A 242 3.25 8.13 19.70
C PRO A 242 2.78 6.67 19.49
N PRO A 243 3.68 5.73 19.12
CA PRO A 243 3.33 4.34 18.83
C PRO A 243 2.40 3.63 19.84
N PRO A 244 2.53 3.79 21.18
CA PRO A 244 1.64 3.13 22.15
C PRO A 244 0.20 3.65 22.16
N GLU A 245 -0.04 4.93 21.90
CA GLU A 245 -1.41 5.49 21.84
C GLU A 245 -2.11 5.16 20.50
N LEU A 246 -1.33 4.77 19.50
CA LEU A 246 -1.79 4.47 18.14
C LEU A 246 -2.67 3.22 18.05
N VAL A 247 -2.52 2.31 19.02
CA VAL A 247 -3.34 1.11 19.16
C VAL A 247 -4.81 1.46 19.36
N LYS A 248 -5.07 2.46 20.20
CA LYS A 248 -6.42 2.88 20.61
C LYS A 248 -7.08 3.82 19.60
N TYR A 249 -6.33 4.25 18.57
CA TYR A 249 -6.84 5.13 17.53
C TYR A 249 -7.65 4.33 16.49
N PRO A 250 -8.90 4.73 16.16
CA PRO A 250 -9.73 4.06 15.15
C PRO A 250 -9.25 4.36 13.73
N ILE A 251 -8.14 3.73 13.33
CA ILE A 251 -7.51 3.87 12.00
C ILE A 251 -8.47 3.39 10.90
N GLU A 252 -9.28 2.38 11.18
CA GLU A 252 -10.27 1.80 10.27
C GLU A 252 -11.29 2.85 9.86
N LYS A 253 -11.85 3.57 10.85
CA LYS A 253 -12.84 4.64 10.60
C LYS A 253 -12.23 5.80 9.81
N ALA A 254 -10.98 6.17 10.11
CA ALA A 254 -10.29 7.26 9.42
C ALA A 254 -10.03 6.97 7.94
N ARG A 255 -9.68 5.72 7.60
CA ARG A 255 -9.34 5.34 6.22
C ARG A 255 -10.56 4.90 5.38
N LEU A 256 -11.56 4.28 6.00
CA LEU A 256 -12.70 3.69 5.28
C LEU A 256 -13.87 4.67 5.07
N ARG A 257 -13.90 5.83 5.74
CA ARG A 257 -15.02 6.78 5.68
C ARG A 257 -15.39 7.20 4.25
N GLY A 258 -14.41 7.63 3.45
CA GLY A 258 -14.62 8.00 2.05
C GLY A 258 -14.87 6.82 1.09
N MET A 259 -14.66 5.58 1.53
CA MET A 259 -14.69 4.41 0.65
C MET A 259 -16.09 4.09 0.13
N HIS A 260 -17.14 4.37 0.91
CA HIS A 260 -18.53 4.15 0.50
C HIS A 260 -18.89 4.93 -0.77
N ILE A 261 -18.47 6.19 -0.86
CA ILE A 261 -18.72 7.05 -2.02
C ILE A 261 -17.99 6.48 -3.25
N MET A 262 -16.74 6.04 -3.08
CA MET A 262 -15.96 5.44 -4.16
C MET A 262 -16.59 4.14 -4.67
N VAL A 263 -17.04 3.26 -3.77
CA VAL A 263 -17.69 1.99 -4.13
C VAL A 263 -19.01 2.26 -4.86
N ALA A 264 -19.85 3.17 -4.35
CA ALA A 264 -21.12 3.51 -5.00
C ALA A 264 -20.92 4.10 -6.41
N MET A 265 -19.95 5.01 -6.57
CA MET A 265 -19.60 5.57 -7.89
C MET A 265 -19.06 4.51 -8.85
N SER A 266 -18.25 3.58 -8.36
CA SER A 266 -17.74 2.49 -9.17
C SER A 266 -18.84 1.50 -9.59
N ALA A 267 -19.79 1.18 -8.70
CA ALA A 267 -20.91 0.30 -9.00
C ALA A 267 -21.83 0.93 -10.06
N LEU A 268 -22.16 2.22 -9.90
CA LEU A 268 -22.93 2.96 -10.91
C LEU A 268 -22.21 2.98 -12.25
N GLY A 269 -20.89 3.24 -12.25
CA GLY A 269 -20.08 3.22 -13.46
C GLY A 269 -20.11 1.87 -14.18
N VAL A 270 -20.04 0.75 -13.45
CA VAL A 270 -20.12 -0.61 -14.01
C VAL A 270 -21.51 -0.89 -14.58
N THR A 271 -22.58 -0.49 -13.90
CA THR A 271 -23.95 -0.66 -14.42
C THR A 271 -24.15 0.13 -15.71
N VAL A 272 -23.75 1.40 -15.74
CA VAL A 272 -23.85 2.25 -16.94
C VAL A 272 -23.01 1.67 -18.08
N TYR A 273 -21.80 1.19 -17.79
CA TYR A 273 -20.95 0.50 -18.75
C TYR A 273 -21.67 -0.70 -19.39
N GLY A 274 -22.21 -1.61 -18.59
CA GLY A 274 -22.91 -2.80 -19.09
C GLY A 274 -24.11 -2.47 -19.99
N TRP A 275 -24.94 -1.53 -19.57
CA TRP A 275 -26.11 -1.11 -20.35
C TRP A 275 -25.75 -0.31 -21.61
N SER A 276 -24.65 0.46 -21.58
CA SER A 276 -24.17 1.18 -22.75
C SER A 276 -23.71 0.23 -23.86
N LEU A 277 -23.11 -0.91 -23.49
CA LEU A 277 -22.72 -1.96 -24.44
C LEU A 277 -23.94 -2.69 -25.01
N GLU A 278 -24.90 -3.07 -24.16
CA GLU A 278 -26.11 -3.78 -24.60
C GLU A 278 -26.96 -2.92 -25.56
N ARG A 279 -27.12 -1.63 -25.25
CA ARG A 279 -27.86 -0.69 -26.10
C ARG A 279 -27.04 -0.11 -27.26
N LYS A 280 -25.79 -0.54 -27.42
CA LYS A 280 -24.87 -0.09 -28.48
C LYS A 280 -24.78 1.43 -28.59
N TRP A 281 -24.64 2.10 -27.44
CA TRP A 281 -24.42 3.55 -27.40
C TRP A 281 -23.08 3.94 -28.02
N HIS A 282 -22.85 5.23 -28.23
CA HIS A 282 -21.57 5.74 -28.73
C HIS A 282 -20.40 5.22 -27.88
N VAL A 283 -19.32 4.80 -28.54
CA VAL A 283 -18.10 4.20 -27.93
C VAL A 283 -17.50 5.06 -26.83
N SER A 284 -17.71 6.38 -26.89
CA SER A 284 -17.29 7.32 -25.85
C SER A 284 -17.89 7.04 -24.48
N VAL A 285 -19.11 6.50 -24.39
CA VAL A 285 -19.76 6.25 -23.09
C VAL A 285 -19.05 5.12 -22.31
N PRO A 286 -18.86 3.90 -22.88
CA PRO A 286 -18.07 2.86 -22.23
C PRO A 286 -16.66 3.33 -21.82
N LEU A 287 -15.97 4.08 -22.69
CA LEU A 287 -14.63 4.63 -22.41
C LEU A 287 -14.60 5.54 -21.18
N VAL A 288 -15.57 6.45 -21.07
CA VAL A 288 -15.68 7.35 -19.91
C VAL A 288 -16.03 6.57 -18.65
N CYS A 289 -16.96 5.61 -18.72
CA CYS A 289 -17.31 4.75 -17.60
C CYS A 289 -16.11 3.93 -17.11
N GLU A 290 -15.34 3.33 -18.03
CA GLU A 290 -14.17 2.52 -17.73
C GLU A 290 -13.07 3.34 -17.04
N PHE A 291 -12.87 4.60 -17.46
CA PHE A 291 -11.95 5.53 -16.80
C PHE A 291 -12.33 5.76 -15.33
N PHE A 292 -13.59 6.06 -15.05
CA PHE A 292 -14.04 6.30 -13.66
C PHE A 292 -14.00 5.03 -12.82
N VAL A 293 -14.52 3.91 -13.35
CA VAL A 293 -14.49 2.61 -12.67
C VAL A 293 -13.05 2.21 -12.34
N GLY A 294 -12.13 2.31 -13.31
CA GLY A 294 -10.72 1.99 -13.12
C GLY A 294 -10.05 2.90 -12.09
N THR A 295 -10.35 4.21 -12.11
CA THR A 295 -9.80 5.16 -11.13
C THR A 295 -10.27 4.81 -9.72
N PHE A 296 -11.58 4.69 -9.50
CA PHE A 296 -12.11 4.40 -8.17
C PHE A 296 -11.68 3.02 -7.65
N MET A 297 -11.63 1.99 -8.51
CA MET A 297 -11.17 0.66 -8.10
C MET A 297 -9.70 0.64 -7.69
N ASN A 298 -8.82 1.36 -8.40
CA ASN A 298 -7.42 1.49 -7.99
C ASN A 298 -7.27 2.21 -6.63
N PHE A 299 -8.12 3.20 -6.36
CA PHE A 299 -8.15 3.88 -5.07
C PHE A 299 -8.62 2.97 -3.93
N ILE A 300 -9.71 2.24 -4.13
CA ILE A 300 -10.21 1.26 -3.16
C ILE A 300 -9.12 0.24 -2.83
N PHE A 301 -8.49 -0.35 -3.86
CA PHE A 301 -7.38 -1.28 -3.67
C PHE A 301 -6.20 -0.66 -2.89
N SER A 302 -5.86 0.59 -3.20
CA SER A 302 -4.79 1.33 -2.53
C SER A 302 -5.10 1.58 -1.05
N ILE A 303 -6.34 1.94 -0.71
CA ILE A 303 -6.77 2.17 0.67
C ILE A 303 -6.76 0.85 1.46
N CYS A 304 -7.32 -0.23 0.93
CA CYS A 304 -7.36 -1.53 1.60
C CYS A 304 -5.95 -2.10 1.85
N SER A 305 -5.08 -2.06 0.83
CA SER A 305 -3.69 -2.55 0.96
C SER A 305 -2.87 -1.72 1.96
N LEU A 306 -3.10 -0.41 2.03
CA LEU A 306 -2.50 0.44 3.06
C LEU A 306 -3.04 0.15 4.46
N LEU A 307 -4.36 -0.01 4.60
CA LEU A 307 -5.02 -0.27 5.89
C LEU A 307 -4.52 -1.58 6.50
N ILE A 308 -4.48 -2.66 5.71
CA ILE A 308 -3.96 -3.97 6.16
C ILE A 308 -2.54 -3.85 6.71
N MET A 309 -1.69 -3.12 6.01
CA MET A 309 -0.30 -2.92 6.37
C MET A 309 -0.12 -1.91 7.52
N ASP A 310 -1.14 -1.11 7.86
CA ASP A 310 -1.17 -0.30 9.09
C ASP A 310 -1.68 -1.11 10.29
N ILE A 311 -2.67 -1.98 10.10
CA ILE A 311 -3.25 -2.81 11.17
C ILE A 311 -2.29 -3.91 11.63
N THR A 312 -1.41 -4.39 10.75
CA THR A 312 -0.47 -5.49 11.02
C THR A 312 1.00 -5.03 11.07
N PRO A 313 1.41 -4.19 12.06
CA PRO A 313 2.81 -3.85 12.23
C PRO A 313 3.62 -5.13 12.52
N GLY A 314 4.69 -5.36 11.75
CA GLY A 314 5.59 -6.51 11.91
C GLY A 314 5.22 -7.76 11.09
N ALA A 315 3.94 -7.98 10.77
CA ALA A 315 3.47 -9.06 9.89
C ALA A 315 2.88 -8.56 8.57
N SER A 316 3.24 -7.33 8.18
CA SER A 316 2.67 -6.63 7.02
C SER A 316 2.82 -7.40 5.71
N PHE A 317 3.87 -8.20 5.58
CA PHE A 317 4.15 -9.00 4.37
C PHE A 317 3.24 -10.21 4.25
N THR A 318 3.06 -10.96 5.33
CA THR A 318 2.12 -12.09 5.39
C THR A 318 0.69 -11.63 5.14
N ALA A 319 0.31 -10.49 5.71
CA ALA A 319 -1.02 -9.92 5.52
C ALA A 319 -1.26 -9.48 4.06
N LEU A 320 -0.24 -8.90 3.41
CA LEU A 320 -0.32 -8.52 2.00
C LEU A 320 -0.24 -9.70 1.03
N ALA A 321 0.53 -10.73 1.37
CA ALA A 321 0.51 -12.00 0.65
C ALA A 321 -0.89 -12.62 0.63
N ALA A 322 -1.56 -12.65 1.78
CA ALA A 322 -2.92 -13.13 1.92
C ALA A 322 -3.93 -12.29 1.11
N LEU A 323 -3.85 -10.96 1.22
CA LEU A 323 -4.72 -10.05 0.45
C LEU A 323 -4.61 -10.31 -1.06
N VAL A 324 -3.38 -10.44 -1.55
CA VAL A 324 -3.11 -10.65 -2.97
C VAL A 324 -3.62 -11.99 -3.43
N MET A 325 -3.38 -13.05 -2.65
CA MET A 325 -3.87 -14.39 -2.95
C MET A 325 -5.41 -14.39 -3.04
N ILE A 326 -6.10 -13.81 -2.06
CA ILE A 326 -7.56 -13.70 -2.07
C ILE A 326 -8.02 -12.91 -3.30
N ARG A 327 -7.48 -11.70 -3.52
CA ARG A 327 -7.84 -10.84 -4.64
C ARG A 327 -7.71 -11.56 -5.99
N SER A 328 -6.59 -12.23 -6.19
CA SER A 328 -6.27 -12.93 -7.43
C SER A 328 -7.15 -14.18 -7.65
N SER A 329 -7.49 -14.89 -6.57
CA SER A 329 -8.46 -16.00 -6.62
C SER A 329 -9.86 -15.53 -7.03
N PHE A 330 -10.35 -14.46 -6.41
CA PHE A 330 -11.65 -13.88 -6.78
C PHE A 330 -11.64 -13.33 -8.21
N ALA A 331 -10.54 -12.71 -8.66
CA ALA A 331 -10.43 -12.19 -10.02
C ALA A 331 -10.43 -13.32 -11.07
N GLY A 332 -9.68 -14.41 -10.83
CA GLY A 332 -9.69 -15.59 -11.70
C GLY A 332 -11.03 -16.31 -11.74
N ALA A 333 -11.66 -16.53 -10.57
CA ALA A 333 -12.99 -17.13 -10.48
C ALA A 333 -14.07 -16.25 -11.13
N GLY A 334 -14.02 -14.94 -10.91
CA GLY A 334 -14.94 -13.97 -11.50
C GLY A 334 -14.87 -13.97 -13.03
N LEU A 335 -13.67 -14.06 -13.61
CA LEU A 335 -13.50 -14.15 -15.06
C LEU A 335 -14.05 -15.46 -15.65
N ALA A 336 -13.97 -16.57 -14.93
CA ALA A 336 -14.59 -17.82 -15.38
C ALA A 336 -16.13 -17.76 -15.30
N VAL A 337 -16.67 -17.15 -14.24
CA VAL A 337 -18.12 -17.00 -14.03
C VAL A 337 -18.73 -16.03 -15.03
N ILE A 338 -18.02 -14.95 -15.40
CA ILE A 338 -18.58 -13.92 -16.28
C ILE A 338 -18.94 -14.47 -17.65
N GLU A 339 -18.18 -15.42 -18.21
CA GLU A 339 -18.49 -16.03 -19.52
C GLU A 339 -19.81 -16.79 -19.50
N ILE A 340 -20.08 -17.52 -18.41
CA ILE A 340 -21.33 -18.25 -18.21
C ILE A 340 -22.50 -17.27 -18.11
N LEU A 341 -22.33 -16.18 -17.36
CA LEU A 341 -23.34 -15.15 -17.21
C LEU A 341 -23.61 -14.41 -18.52
N LEU A 342 -22.57 -14.08 -19.28
CA LEU A 342 -22.70 -13.40 -20.57
C LEU A 342 -23.50 -14.25 -21.58
N LYS A 343 -23.29 -15.58 -21.60
CA LYS A 343 -24.03 -16.50 -22.47
C LYS A 343 -25.51 -16.64 -22.10
N ASN A 344 -25.84 -16.59 -20.81
CA ASN A 344 -27.20 -16.89 -20.33
C ASN A 344 -28.07 -15.64 -20.08
N LEU A 345 -27.50 -14.56 -19.53
CA LEU A 345 -28.24 -13.38 -19.04
C LEU A 345 -28.05 -12.14 -19.94
N GLY A 346 -27.10 -12.19 -20.88
CA GLY A 346 -26.73 -11.04 -21.70
C GLY A 346 -25.81 -10.05 -20.98
N ILE A 347 -25.38 -9.02 -21.70
CA ILE A 347 -24.27 -8.14 -21.30
C ILE A 347 -24.67 -7.22 -20.14
N GLY A 348 -25.78 -6.48 -20.24
CA GLY A 348 -26.15 -5.48 -19.24
C GLY A 348 -26.54 -6.06 -17.90
N TRP A 349 -27.29 -7.16 -17.88
CA TRP A 349 -27.63 -7.86 -16.63
C TRP A 349 -26.41 -8.45 -15.93
N THR A 350 -25.45 -9.00 -16.67
CA THR A 350 -24.21 -9.54 -16.11
C THR A 350 -23.43 -8.47 -15.33
N PHE A 351 -23.21 -7.30 -15.95
CA PHE A 351 -22.53 -6.19 -15.29
C PHE A 351 -23.38 -5.55 -14.17
N SER A 352 -24.71 -5.60 -14.26
CA SER A 352 -25.59 -5.13 -13.19
C SER A 352 -25.52 -6.03 -11.95
N ILE A 353 -25.46 -7.35 -12.13
CA ILE A 353 -25.24 -8.32 -11.04
C ILE A 353 -23.87 -8.10 -10.40
N PHE A 354 -22.84 -7.88 -11.22
CA PHE A 354 -21.49 -7.59 -10.72
C PHE A 354 -21.46 -6.28 -9.91
N ALA A 355 -22.12 -5.22 -10.40
CA ALA A 355 -22.27 -3.97 -9.67
C ALA A 355 -23.02 -4.16 -8.34
N GLY A 356 -24.07 -5.00 -8.33
CA GLY A 356 -24.78 -5.40 -7.12
C GLY A 356 -23.89 -6.13 -6.12
N ALA A 357 -23.04 -7.05 -6.57
CA ALA A 357 -22.04 -7.72 -5.74
C ALA A 357 -21.02 -6.74 -5.16
N CYS A 358 -20.52 -5.79 -5.96
CA CYS A 358 -19.66 -4.71 -5.48
C CYS A 358 -20.36 -3.83 -4.44
N ALA A 359 -21.65 -3.53 -4.64
CA ALA A 359 -22.43 -2.75 -3.69
C ALA A 359 -22.69 -3.52 -2.38
N ALA A 360 -22.90 -4.83 -2.45
CA ALA A 360 -23.04 -5.68 -1.27
C ALA A 360 -21.78 -5.68 -0.39
N CYS A 361 -20.60 -5.55 -1.00
CA CYS A 361 -19.34 -5.37 -0.26
C CYS A 361 -19.34 -4.11 0.62
N MET A 362 -20.18 -3.09 0.37
CA MET A 362 -20.32 -1.94 1.28
C MET A 362 -20.78 -2.35 2.68
N GLY A 363 -21.56 -3.43 2.81
CA GLY A 363 -21.96 -3.97 4.11
C GLY A 363 -20.76 -4.48 4.92
N LEU A 364 -19.78 -5.09 4.25
CA LEU A 364 -18.54 -5.56 4.88
C LEU A 364 -17.68 -4.38 5.34
N VAL A 365 -17.58 -3.31 4.54
CA VAL A 365 -16.86 -2.09 4.93
C VAL A 365 -17.50 -1.46 6.16
N TRP A 366 -18.83 -1.39 6.19
CA TRP A 366 -19.55 -0.83 7.33
C TRP A 366 -19.37 -1.68 8.60
N MET A 367 -19.36 -3.01 8.45
CA MET A 367 -19.03 -3.94 9.53
C MET A 367 -17.60 -3.68 10.08
N GLU A 368 -16.61 -3.53 9.20
CA GLU A 368 -15.23 -3.22 9.57
C GLU A 368 -15.11 -1.87 10.30
N MET A 369 -15.83 -0.84 9.85
CA MET A 369 -15.86 0.46 10.52
C MET A 369 -16.48 0.42 11.92
N ARG A 370 -17.47 -0.45 12.14
CA ARG A 370 -18.19 -0.53 13.41
C ARG A 370 -17.45 -1.37 14.46
N TRP A 371 -16.93 -2.53 14.06
CA TRP A 371 -16.32 -3.51 14.97
C TRP A 371 -14.80 -3.62 14.87
N GLY A 372 -14.15 -3.02 13.86
CA GLY A 372 -12.71 -3.19 13.61
C GLY A 372 -11.82 -2.83 14.80
N LEU A 373 -12.08 -1.70 15.47
CA LEU A 373 -11.33 -1.31 16.67
C LEU A 373 -11.51 -2.32 17.81
N GLN A 374 -12.74 -2.79 18.03
CA GLN A 374 -13.06 -3.74 19.11
C GLN A 374 -12.37 -5.08 18.89
N TRP A 375 -12.33 -5.56 17.65
CA TRP A 375 -11.61 -6.79 17.31
C TRP A 375 -10.10 -6.66 17.53
N ARG A 376 -9.51 -5.49 17.28
CA ARG A 376 -8.09 -5.26 17.54
C ARG A 376 -7.77 -5.16 19.02
N GLU A 377 -8.60 -4.46 19.79
CA GLU A 377 -8.47 -4.41 21.25
C GLU A 377 -8.57 -5.81 21.85
N GLN A 378 -9.45 -6.67 21.33
CA GLN A 378 -9.55 -8.05 21.77
C GLN A 378 -8.30 -8.86 21.42
N GLN A 379 -7.79 -8.76 20.19
CA GLN A 379 -6.57 -9.47 19.78
C GLN A 379 -5.34 -9.09 20.62
N GLU A 380 -5.25 -7.85 21.06
CA GLU A 380 -4.16 -7.44 21.95
C GLU A 380 -4.29 -8.01 23.35
N LYS A 381 -5.51 -8.05 23.90
CA LYS A 381 -5.77 -8.74 25.18
C LYS A 381 -5.41 -10.21 25.10
N ASP A 382 -5.83 -10.89 24.04
CA ASP A 382 -5.54 -12.32 23.84
C ASP A 382 -4.03 -12.57 23.72
N LYS A 383 -3.30 -11.70 23.00
CA LYS A 383 -1.82 -11.78 22.92
C LYS A 383 -1.13 -11.52 24.26
N GLN A 384 -1.66 -10.62 25.08
CA GLN A 384 -1.13 -10.35 26.42
C GLN A 384 -1.40 -11.54 27.35
N ALA A 385 -2.59 -12.13 27.31
CA ALA A 385 -2.94 -13.32 28.06
C ALA A 385 -2.04 -14.50 27.69
N GLN A 386 -1.84 -14.77 26.40
CA GLN A 386 -1.00 -15.87 25.93
C GLN A 386 0.48 -15.69 26.30
N LYS A 387 0.98 -14.45 26.32
CA LYS A 387 2.34 -14.16 26.82
C LYS A 387 2.45 -14.40 28.32
N ALA A 388 1.45 -13.99 29.10
CA ALA A 388 1.42 -14.24 30.53
C ALA A 388 1.38 -15.74 30.85
N GLU A 389 0.58 -16.52 30.11
CA GLU A 389 0.56 -18.00 30.21
C GLU A 389 1.93 -18.61 29.87
N THR A 390 2.56 -18.17 28.78
CA THR A 390 3.89 -18.67 28.38
C THR A 390 4.98 -18.30 29.40
N GLU A 391 4.90 -17.11 30.01
CA GLU A 391 5.82 -16.67 31.08
C GLU A 391 5.60 -17.45 32.38
N LEU A 392 4.35 -17.82 32.69
CA LEU A 392 4.00 -18.67 33.83
C LEU A 392 4.56 -20.10 33.62
N GLU A 393 4.35 -20.68 32.44
CA GLU A 393 4.89 -22.00 32.07
C GLU A 393 6.44 -22.02 32.08
N ALA A 394 7.06 -20.91 31.69
CA ALA A 394 8.52 -20.78 31.68
C ALA A 394 9.12 -20.54 33.08
N ASN A 395 8.33 -20.08 34.05
CA ASN A 395 8.78 -19.83 35.42
C ASN A 395 7.78 -20.38 36.48
N PRO A 396 7.87 -21.68 36.81
CA PRO A 396 6.95 -22.33 37.75
C PRO A 396 7.03 -21.79 39.19
N GLU A 397 8.08 -21.05 39.56
CA GLU A 397 8.13 -20.38 40.88
C GLU A 397 7.14 -19.20 40.99
N LEU A 398 6.80 -18.56 39.85
CA LEU A 398 5.87 -17.43 39.78
C LEU A 398 4.41 -17.85 40.03
N GLU A 399 4.08 -19.08 39.63
CA GLU A 399 2.76 -19.71 39.85
C GLU A 399 2.53 -19.94 41.36
N SER A 400 3.54 -20.47 42.08
CA SER A 400 3.45 -20.67 43.53
C SER A 400 3.28 -19.36 44.32
N HIS A 401 3.86 -18.26 43.83
CA HIS A 401 3.71 -16.94 44.44
C HIS A 401 2.34 -16.30 44.16
N CYS A 402 1.74 -16.54 42.99
CA CYS A 402 0.37 -16.09 42.70
C CYS A 402 -0.65 -16.83 43.57
N ASP A 403 -0.53 -18.16 43.69
CA ASP A 403 -1.40 -18.98 44.54
C ASP A 403 -1.29 -18.60 46.02
N ALA A 404 -0.08 -18.30 46.51
CA ALA A 404 0.13 -17.84 47.88
C ALA A 404 -0.52 -16.47 48.16
N ASN A 405 -0.50 -15.56 47.19
CA ASN A 405 -1.08 -14.22 47.34
C ASN A 405 -2.62 -14.22 47.21
N GLU A 406 -3.18 -15.08 46.36
CA GLU A 406 -4.63 -15.28 46.27
C GLU A 406 -5.18 -15.94 47.54
N SER A 407 -4.44 -16.93 48.09
CA SER A 407 -4.73 -17.53 49.40
C SER A 407 -4.69 -16.50 50.53
N ALA A 408 -3.70 -15.59 50.54
CA ALA A 408 -3.58 -14.55 51.55
C ALA A 408 -4.67 -13.46 51.42
N GLY A 409 -5.07 -13.10 50.19
CA GLY A 409 -6.11 -12.11 49.92
C GLY A 409 -7.51 -12.57 50.36
N VAL A 410 -7.82 -13.87 50.22
CA VAL A 410 -9.07 -14.46 50.71
C VAL A 410 -9.13 -14.51 52.24
N ILE A 411 -7.99 -14.67 52.93
CA ILE A 411 -7.92 -14.68 54.40
C ILE A 411 -8.07 -13.28 55.01
N ILE A 412 -7.75 -12.21 54.27
CA ILE A 412 -7.91 -10.82 54.74
C ILE A 412 -9.33 -10.28 54.48
N ALA A 413 -10.11 -10.92 53.60
CA ALA A 413 -11.48 -10.54 53.27
C ALA A 413 -12.57 -11.29 54.08
N SER A 414 -12.19 -12.20 54.98
CA SER A 414 -13.05 -12.90 55.96
C SER A 414 -12.88 -12.33 57.35
#